data_AF-A0A950TU63-F1
#
_entry.id   AF-A0A950TU63-F1
#
_cell.length_a   1.000
_cell.length_b   1.000
_cell.length_c   1.000
_cell.angle_alpha   90.00
_cell.angle_beta   90.00
_cell.angle_gamma   90.00
#
_symmetry.space_group_name_H-M   'P 1'
#
loop_
_entity.id
_entity.type
_entity.pdbx_description
1 polymer ?
#
loop_
_entity_poly.entity_id
_entity_poly.type
_entity_poly.pdbx_seq_one_letter_code
_entity_poly.pdbx_strand_id
1 'polypeptide(L)'
;MPDPIIDEFQLEEHRVEERSSVFKKELGLTDLVLTQILFIVGLPWVGVAAKQGPSHVVLWMLAAVLFYVPSAFVVIYLNKQMPLEGGLYQWAKLGFNELVGFMVAWNLWLFVILLTSEIGLQITQYVSYVMGPSGGSLNSNVWFIGGTNLVVMATLVVITVIGLSVGKWVHKAGAVLMLLMFAAILVLPLLNFAKGTISDYRPITFELPVMSLMTFNLLGKMGFGAFGGFEYVAIHAGESRDPIRSI
;
A
#
# COMPACT_ATOMS: atom_id res chain seq x y z
N MET A 1 -8.01 -43.86 0.00
CA MET A 1 -7.96 -43.10 -1.27
C MET A 1 -7.87 -41.64 -0.86
N PRO A 2 -6.89 -40.85 -1.35
CA PRO A 2 -6.92 -39.41 -1.16
C PRO A 2 -8.17 -38.83 -1.86
N ASP A 3 -8.69 -37.73 -1.33
CA ASP A 3 -9.84 -37.03 -1.91
C ASP A 3 -9.43 -36.42 -3.26
N PRO A 4 -10.15 -36.69 -4.37
CA PRO A 4 -9.81 -36.17 -5.70
C PRO A 4 -9.68 -34.64 -5.76
N ILE A 5 -10.36 -33.89 -4.88
CA ILE A 5 -10.23 -32.42 -4.79
C ILE A 5 -8.85 -32.01 -4.25
N ILE A 6 -8.28 -32.79 -3.32
CA ILE A 6 -6.95 -32.53 -2.75
C ILE A 6 -5.86 -32.77 -3.81
N ASP A 7 -6.05 -33.76 -4.67
CA ASP A 7 -5.11 -34.11 -5.74
C ASP A 7 -5.04 -33.01 -6.82
N GLU A 8 -6.19 -32.46 -7.22
CA GLU A 8 -6.25 -31.34 -8.19
C GLU A 8 -5.63 -30.06 -7.62
N PHE A 9 -5.89 -29.75 -6.34
CA PHE A 9 -5.31 -28.60 -5.65
C PHE A 9 -3.77 -28.69 -5.61
N GLN A 10 -3.22 -29.83 -5.17
CA GLN A 10 -1.77 -30.03 -5.07
C GLN A 10 -1.08 -29.94 -6.44
N LEU A 11 -1.76 -30.43 -7.47
CA LEU A 11 -1.24 -30.38 -8.84
C LEU A 11 -1.22 -28.95 -9.40
N GLU A 12 -2.25 -28.14 -9.12
CA GLU A 12 -2.28 -26.73 -9.47
C GLU A 12 -1.23 -25.92 -8.72
N GLU A 13 -1.05 -26.18 -7.41
CA GLU A 13 -0.02 -25.57 -6.58
C GLU A 13 1.39 -25.83 -7.14
N HIS A 14 1.74 -27.10 -7.39
CA HIS A 14 3.03 -27.46 -7.99
C HIS A 14 3.25 -26.81 -9.35
N ARG A 15 2.20 -26.70 -10.19
CA ARG A 15 2.31 -26.03 -11.48
C ARG A 15 2.66 -24.54 -11.33
N VAL A 16 2.12 -23.86 -10.32
CA VAL A 16 2.44 -22.46 -10.04
C VAL A 16 3.87 -22.32 -9.54
N GLU A 17 4.33 -23.21 -8.66
CA GLU A 17 5.71 -23.23 -8.18
C GLU A 17 6.72 -23.45 -9.32
N GLU A 18 6.46 -24.44 -10.20
CA GLU A 18 7.31 -24.73 -11.36
C GLU A 18 7.42 -23.53 -12.29
N ARG A 19 6.29 -22.87 -12.61
CA ARG A 19 6.30 -21.65 -13.44
C ARG A 19 7.06 -20.51 -12.78
N SER A 20 7.01 -20.42 -11.46
CA SER A 20 7.66 -19.36 -10.69
C SER A 20 9.16 -19.61 -10.48
N SER A 21 9.66 -20.82 -10.76
CA SER A 21 11.07 -21.18 -10.60
C SER A 21 12.02 -20.39 -11.53
N VAL A 22 11.49 -19.84 -12.63
CA VAL A 22 12.24 -19.00 -13.57
C VAL A 22 12.63 -17.64 -12.94
N PHE A 23 11.92 -17.20 -11.91
CA PHE A 23 12.15 -15.91 -11.29
C PHE A 23 13.37 -15.93 -10.37
N LYS A 24 14.17 -14.86 -10.46
CA LYS A 24 15.30 -14.67 -9.55
C LYS A 24 14.77 -14.28 -8.17
N LYS A 25 15.27 -14.94 -7.12
CA LYS A 25 14.92 -14.66 -5.73
C LYS A 25 15.63 -13.40 -5.21
N GLU A 26 15.19 -12.23 -5.69
CA GLU A 26 15.88 -10.96 -5.48
C GLU A 26 15.47 -10.20 -4.23
N LEU A 27 14.31 -10.55 -3.63
CA LEU A 27 13.75 -9.88 -2.45
C LEU A 27 14.09 -10.62 -1.16
N GLY A 28 14.75 -9.94 -0.23
CA GLY A 28 14.89 -10.35 1.16
C GLY A 28 13.92 -9.61 2.08
N LEU A 29 13.96 -9.94 3.37
CA LEU A 29 13.09 -9.34 4.39
C LEU A 29 13.10 -7.80 4.37
N THR A 30 14.27 -7.17 4.26
CA THR A 30 14.36 -5.70 4.23
C THR A 30 13.72 -5.10 2.99
N ASP A 31 13.83 -5.76 1.83
CA ASP A 31 13.15 -5.33 0.61
C ASP A 31 11.63 -5.37 0.81
N LEU A 32 11.12 -6.49 1.34
CA LEU A 32 9.69 -6.70 1.57
C LEU A 32 9.11 -5.73 2.60
N VAL A 33 9.79 -5.51 3.72
CA VAL A 33 9.34 -4.56 4.75
C VAL A 33 9.27 -3.13 4.20
N LEU A 34 10.26 -2.70 3.42
CA LEU A 34 10.26 -1.36 2.83
C LEU A 34 9.18 -1.20 1.75
N THR A 35 8.97 -2.22 0.93
CA THR A 35 7.85 -2.26 -0.03
C THR A 35 6.50 -2.24 0.70
N GLN A 36 6.37 -2.98 1.80
CA GLN A 36 5.15 -3.03 2.60
C GLN A 36 4.78 -1.67 3.21
N ILE A 37 5.80 -0.92 3.67
CA ILE A 37 5.63 0.46 4.13
C ILE A 37 5.04 1.32 3.01
N LEU A 38 5.50 1.18 1.77
CA LEU A 38 4.96 1.93 0.64
C LEU A 38 3.53 1.57 0.26
N PHE A 39 3.09 0.32 0.50
CA PHE A 39 1.72 -0.08 0.22
C PHE A 39 0.71 0.46 1.24
N ILE A 40 1.10 0.56 2.52
CA ILE A 40 0.20 0.98 3.60
C ILE A 40 0.30 2.48 3.88
N VAL A 41 1.52 3.04 3.90
CA VAL A 41 1.74 4.41 4.34
C VAL A 41 1.46 5.39 3.20
N GLY A 42 0.33 6.09 3.30
CA GLY A 42 -0.08 7.14 2.37
C GLY A 42 -0.23 8.52 3.02
N LEU A 43 0.38 9.54 2.42
CA LEU A 43 0.20 10.95 2.81
C LEU A 43 -1.27 11.44 2.78
N PRO A 44 -2.12 11.03 1.82
CA PRO A 44 -3.52 11.46 1.79
C PRO A 44 -4.31 11.13 3.07
N TRP A 45 -3.94 10.05 3.76
CA TRP A 45 -4.62 9.59 4.97
C TRP A 45 -4.43 10.54 6.16
N VAL A 46 -3.35 11.34 6.17
CA VAL A 46 -3.14 12.39 7.18
C VAL A 46 -4.25 13.43 7.09
N GLY A 47 -4.63 13.85 5.89
CA GLY A 47 -5.73 14.79 5.67
C GLY A 47 -7.10 14.18 5.99
N VAL A 48 -7.29 12.89 5.72
CA VAL A 48 -8.50 12.15 6.09
C VAL A 48 -8.66 12.10 7.62
N ALA A 49 -7.59 11.78 8.35
CA ALA A 49 -7.57 11.80 9.80
C ALA A 49 -7.83 13.21 10.35
N ALA A 50 -7.20 14.23 9.77
CA ALA A 50 -7.39 15.63 10.19
C ALA A 50 -8.86 16.09 10.07
N LYS A 51 -9.62 15.59 9.08
CA LYS A 51 -11.07 15.90 8.96
C LYS A 51 -11.90 15.40 10.14
N GLN A 52 -11.48 14.34 10.81
CA GLN A 52 -12.15 13.81 12.01
C GLN A 52 -11.78 14.61 13.28
N GLY A 53 -10.71 15.41 13.24
CA GLY A 53 -10.21 16.14 14.41
C GLY A 53 -9.67 15.17 15.48
N PRO A 54 -9.64 15.56 16.77
CA PRO A 54 -8.95 14.79 17.83
C PRO A 54 -9.44 13.35 17.98
N SER A 55 -10.71 13.08 17.68
CA SER A 55 -11.29 11.73 17.74
C SER A 55 -10.74 10.73 16.70
N HIS A 56 -9.89 11.18 15.75
CA HIS A 56 -9.28 10.32 14.74
C HIS A 56 -8.44 9.18 15.34
N VAL A 57 -7.88 9.35 16.54
CA VAL A 57 -7.10 8.32 17.24
C VAL A 57 -7.98 7.09 17.50
N VAL A 58 -9.22 7.30 17.98
CA VAL A 58 -10.17 6.20 18.22
C VAL A 58 -10.50 5.49 16.92
N LEU A 59 -10.68 6.22 15.81
CA LEU A 59 -10.95 5.62 14.50
C LEU A 59 -9.78 4.79 14.00
N TRP A 60 -8.53 5.25 14.17
CA TRP A 60 -7.34 4.45 13.83
C TRP A 60 -7.27 3.15 14.64
N MET A 61 -7.55 3.21 15.94
CA MET A 61 -7.57 2.02 16.80
C MET A 61 -8.67 1.04 16.38
N LEU A 62 -9.88 1.54 16.11
CA LEU A 62 -10.98 0.72 15.59
C LEU A 62 -10.62 0.13 14.23
N ALA A 63 -10.03 0.92 13.34
CA ALA A 63 -9.61 0.46 12.02
C ALA A 63 -8.56 -0.65 12.11
N ALA A 64 -7.60 -0.51 13.03
CA ALA A 64 -6.58 -1.52 13.29
C ALA A 64 -7.19 -2.82 13.81
N VAL A 65 -8.05 -2.75 14.83
CA VAL A 65 -8.63 -3.93 15.48
C VAL A 65 -9.66 -4.63 14.59
N LEU A 66 -10.49 -3.88 13.87
CA LEU A 66 -11.61 -4.44 13.11
C LEU A 66 -11.24 -4.83 11.68
N PHE A 67 -10.22 -4.21 11.08
CA PHE A 67 -9.85 -4.47 9.68
C PHE A 67 -8.41 -4.95 9.54
N TYR A 68 -7.43 -4.19 10.02
CA TYR A 68 -6.02 -4.49 9.74
C TYR A 68 -5.55 -5.79 10.38
N VAL A 69 -5.77 -5.96 11.68
CA VAL A 69 -5.30 -7.13 12.44
C VAL A 69 -5.95 -8.42 11.93
N PRO A 70 -7.29 -8.50 11.76
CA PRO A 70 -7.92 -9.68 11.15
C PRO A 70 -7.41 -9.96 9.74
N SER A 71 -7.27 -8.94 8.89
CA SER A 71 -6.74 -9.08 7.53
C SER A 71 -5.31 -9.63 7.54
N ALA A 72 -4.44 -9.06 8.38
CA ALA A 72 -3.05 -9.49 8.51
C ALA A 72 -2.95 -10.95 8.96
N PHE A 73 -3.78 -11.40 9.90
CA PHE A 73 -3.81 -12.82 10.29
C PHE A 73 -4.19 -13.74 9.14
N VAL A 74 -5.19 -13.36 8.33
CA VAL A 74 -5.60 -14.15 7.16
C VAL A 74 -4.48 -14.19 6.13
N VAL A 75 -3.85 -13.05 5.83
CA VAL A 75 -2.73 -12.96 4.88
C VAL A 75 -1.55 -13.81 5.34
N ILE A 76 -1.14 -13.71 6.61
CA ILE A 76 -0.03 -14.50 7.17
C ILE A 76 -0.36 -15.99 7.12
N TYR A 77 -1.60 -16.37 7.45
CA TYR A 77 -2.02 -17.77 7.41
C TYR A 77 -2.00 -18.32 5.98
N LEU A 78 -2.59 -17.61 5.03
CA LEU A 78 -2.66 -18.04 3.63
C LEU A 78 -1.27 -18.08 2.99
N ASN A 79 -0.40 -17.09 3.25
CA ASN A 79 0.95 -17.10 2.73
C ASN A 79 1.78 -18.27 3.28
N LYS A 80 1.63 -18.64 4.55
CA LYS A 80 2.32 -19.82 5.10
C LYS A 80 1.86 -21.13 4.46
N GLN A 81 0.58 -21.21 4.11
CA GLN A 81 0.00 -22.42 3.51
C GLN A 81 0.23 -22.50 2.00
N MET A 82 0.23 -21.36 1.31
CA MET A 82 0.34 -21.23 -0.14
C MET A 82 1.24 -20.03 -0.49
N PRO A 83 2.58 -20.17 -0.33
CA PRO A 83 3.56 -19.11 -0.63
C PRO A 83 3.79 -18.94 -2.14
N LEU A 84 2.69 -18.73 -2.88
CA LEU A 84 2.64 -18.80 -4.33
C LEU A 84 2.72 -17.41 -4.96
N GLU A 85 3.46 -17.32 -6.07
CA GLU A 85 3.53 -16.11 -6.89
C GLU A 85 2.12 -15.70 -7.38
N GLY A 86 1.81 -14.41 -7.25
CA GLY A 86 0.49 -13.87 -7.54
C GLY A 86 -0.42 -13.75 -6.32
N GLY A 87 -0.02 -14.27 -5.15
CA GLY A 87 -0.64 -13.99 -3.85
C GLY A 87 -2.16 -14.17 -3.84
N LEU A 88 -2.88 -13.06 -3.66
CA LEU A 88 -4.34 -13.04 -3.57
C LEU A 88 -5.05 -13.76 -4.71
N TYR A 89 -4.54 -13.62 -5.95
CA TYR A 89 -5.13 -14.30 -7.10
C TYR A 89 -5.10 -15.82 -6.90
N GLN A 90 -3.95 -16.36 -6.47
CA GLN A 90 -3.79 -17.80 -6.25
C GLN A 90 -4.64 -18.27 -5.08
N TRP A 91 -4.64 -17.53 -3.97
CA TRP A 91 -5.45 -17.90 -2.81
C TRP A 91 -6.95 -17.96 -3.13
N ALA A 92 -7.44 -16.97 -3.90
CA ALA A 92 -8.83 -16.93 -4.33
C ALA A 92 -9.15 -18.01 -5.36
N LYS A 93 -8.24 -18.27 -6.31
CA LYS A 93 -8.38 -19.33 -7.31
C LYS A 93 -8.47 -20.72 -6.64
N LEU A 94 -7.49 -21.02 -5.79
CA LEU A 94 -7.34 -22.32 -5.15
C LEU A 94 -8.36 -22.55 -4.03
N GLY A 95 -8.71 -21.49 -3.28
CA GLY A 95 -9.68 -21.58 -2.19
C GLY A 95 -11.15 -21.60 -2.65
N PHE A 96 -11.45 -21.09 -3.85
CA PHE A 96 -12.81 -21.05 -4.39
C PHE A 96 -12.88 -21.67 -5.78
N ASN A 97 -12.55 -20.89 -6.82
CA ASN A 97 -12.53 -21.32 -8.22
C ASN A 97 -11.87 -20.25 -9.11
N GLU A 98 -11.67 -20.58 -10.39
CA GLU A 98 -11.04 -19.68 -11.37
C GLU A 98 -11.77 -18.35 -11.55
N LEU A 99 -13.10 -18.33 -11.47
CA LEU A 99 -13.88 -17.11 -11.62
C LEU A 99 -13.63 -16.12 -10.47
N VAL A 100 -13.61 -16.62 -9.23
CA VAL A 100 -13.32 -15.78 -8.06
C VAL A 100 -11.88 -15.27 -8.12
N GLY A 101 -10.91 -16.13 -8.48
CA GLY A 101 -9.53 -15.70 -8.73
C GLY A 101 -9.46 -14.59 -9.78
N PHE A 102 -10.12 -14.78 -10.93
CA PHE A 102 -10.20 -13.76 -11.99
C PHE A 102 -10.79 -12.44 -11.48
N MET A 103 -11.89 -12.47 -10.73
CA MET A 103 -12.52 -11.26 -10.19
C MET A 103 -11.58 -10.50 -9.23
N VAL A 104 -10.80 -11.23 -8.42
CA VAL A 104 -9.78 -10.64 -7.54
C VAL A 104 -8.67 -9.98 -8.36
N ALA A 105 -8.09 -10.69 -9.34
CA ALA A 105 -7.05 -10.14 -10.19
C ALA A 105 -7.54 -8.93 -11.01
N TRP A 106 -8.77 -8.98 -11.52
CA TRP A 106 -9.39 -7.89 -12.26
C TRP A 106 -9.61 -6.66 -11.37
N ASN A 107 -10.07 -6.86 -10.14
CA ASN A 107 -10.23 -5.79 -9.18
C ASN A 107 -8.89 -5.13 -8.82
N LEU A 108 -7.84 -5.92 -8.58
CA LEU A 108 -6.48 -5.42 -8.35
C LEU A 108 -5.96 -4.62 -9.54
N TRP A 109 -6.19 -5.11 -10.77
CA TRP A 109 -5.78 -4.40 -11.97
C TRP A 109 -6.47 -3.04 -12.12
N LEU A 110 -7.80 -2.97 -11.94
CA LEU A 110 -8.54 -1.70 -11.95
C LEU A 110 -8.07 -0.76 -10.84
N PHE A 111 -7.79 -1.30 -9.65
CA PHE A 111 -7.29 -0.53 -8.52
C PHE A 111 -5.93 0.11 -8.84
N VAL A 112 -4.99 -0.64 -9.42
CA VAL A 112 -3.67 -0.12 -9.83
C VAL A 112 -3.82 0.97 -10.90
N ILE A 113 -4.73 0.83 -11.86
CA ILE A 113 -5.00 1.89 -12.86
C ILE A 113 -5.47 3.17 -12.18
N LEU A 114 -6.42 3.06 -11.25
CA LEU A 114 -6.95 4.21 -10.51
C LEU A 114 -5.85 4.91 -9.71
N LEU A 115 -5.05 4.17 -8.94
CA LEU A 115 -3.93 4.73 -8.17
C LEU A 115 -2.92 5.44 -9.09
N THR A 116 -2.58 4.79 -10.20
CA THR A 116 -1.58 5.31 -11.13
C THR A 116 -2.07 6.58 -11.83
N SER A 117 -3.38 6.69 -12.09
CA SER A 117 -3.99 7.89 -12.69
C SER A 117 -3.90 9.13 -11.79
N GLU A 118 -3.80 8.95 -10.47
CA GLU A 118 -3.72 10.05 -9.52
C GLU A 118 -2.31 10.65 -9.42
N ILE A 119 -1.26 9.91 -9.82
CA ILE A 119 0.14 10.31 -9.62
C ILE A 119 0.46 11.66 -10.27
N GLY A 120 0.01 11.87 -11.51
CA GLY A 120 0.23 13.14 -12.22
C GLY A 120 -0.40 14.34 -11.52
N LEU A 121 -1.58 14.15 -10.90
CA LEU A 121 -2.25 15.18 -10.11
C LEU A 121 -1.48 15.48 -8.83
N GLN A 122 -1.06 14.45 -8.10
CA GLN A 122 -0.29 14.62 -6.86
C GLN A 122 1.03 15.33 -7.09
N ILE A 123 1.80 14.94 -8.12
CA ILE A 123 3.08 15.59 -8.44
C ILE A 123 2.86 17.06 -8.77
N THR A 124 1.84 17.37 -9.57
CA THR A 124 1.52 18.77 -9.93
C THR A 124 1.16 19.58 -8.69
N GLN A 125 0.38 19.01 -7.76
CA GLN A 125 0.04 19.65 -6.49
C GLN A 125 1.28 19.93 -5.63
N TYR A 126 2.19 18.96 -5.50
CA TYR A 126 3.41 19.15 -4.73
C TYR A 126 4.35 20.18 -5.35
N VAL A 127 4.51 20.16 -6.67
CA VAL A 127 5.29 21.16 -7.41
C VAL A 127 4.70 22.57 -7.22
N SER A 128 3.37 22.69 -7.35
CA SER A 128 2.65 23.94 -7.10
C SER A 128 2.87 24.45 -5.68
N TYR A 129 2.82 23.56 -4.69
CA TYR A 129 3.07 23.90 -3.28
C TYR A 129 4.50 24.44 -3.05
N VAL A 130 5.51 23.81 -3.66
CA VAL A 130 6.91 24.25 -3.56
C VAL A 130 7.14 25.62 -4.21
N MET A 131 6.49 25.90 -5.34
CA MET A 131 6.61 27.18 -6.02
C MET A 131 5.79 28.31 -5.39
N GLY A 132 4.86 27.98 -4.48
CA GLY A 132 4.01 28.95 -3.83
C GLY A 132 3.01 29.61 -4.81
N PRO A 133 2.59 30.87 -4.59
CA PRO A 133 1.52 31.50 -5.36
C PRO A 133 1.74 31.53 -6.88
N SER A 134 2.99 31.53 -7.35
CA SER A 134 3.33 31.51 -8.78
C SER A 134 3.05 30.16 -9.45
N GLY A 135 2.97 29.07 -8.69
CA GLY A 135 2.71 27.72 -9.18
C GLY A 135 1.22 27.33 -9.25
N GLY A 136 0.30 28.21 -8.82
CA GLY A 136 -1.12 27.88 -8.70
C GLY A 136 -1.79 27.50 -10.03
N SER A 137 -1.35 28.09 -11.14
CA SER A 137 -1.87 27.84 -12.49
C SER A 137 -1.52 26.46 -13.05
N LEU A 138 -0.56 25.75 -12.46
CA LEU A 138 -0.17 24.41 -12.92
C LEU A 138 -1.21 23.36 -12.56
N ASN A 139 -1.92 23.52 -11.45
CA ASN A 139 -2.95 22.57 -11.00
C ASN A 139 -4.15 22.48 -11.95
N SER A 140 -4.37 23.48 -12.81
CA SER A 140 -5.43 23.48 -13.82
C SER A 140 -4.91 23.23 -15.24
N ASN A 141 -3.60 23.08 -15.42
CA ASN A 141 -2.99 22.88 -16.73
C ASN A 141 -3.00 21.40 -17.12
N VAL A 142 -4.02 21.00 -17.88
CA VAL A 142 -4.22 19.61 -18.36
C VAL A 142 -3.02 19.08 -19.13
N TRP A 143 -2.32 19.92 -19.90
CA TRP A 143 -1.14 19.50 -20.66
C TRP A 143 0.05 19.22 -19.76
N PHE A 144 0.24 20.03 -18.72
CA PHE A 144 1.30 19.80 -17.73
C PHE A 144 1.03 18.53 -16.92
N ILE A 145 -0.22 18.35 -16.46
CA ILE A 145 -0.63 17.15 -15.71
C ILE A 145 -0.48 15.90 -16.59
N GLY A 146 -0.98 15.96 -17.84
CA GLY A 146 -0.88 14.85 -18.79
C GLY A 146 0.56 14.50 -19.15
N GLY A 147 1.41 15.51 -19.39
CA GLY A 147 2.83 15.32 -19.66
C GLY A 147 3.58 14.72 -18.47
N THR A 148 3.31 15.20 -17.25
CA THR A 148 3.87 14.63 -16.01
C THR A 148 3.47 13.16 -15.86
N ASN A 149 2.19 12.84 -16.08
CA ASN A 149 1.71 11.47 -15.99
C ASN A 149 2.36 10.56 -17.04
N LEU A 150 2.49 11.04 -18.28
CA LEU A 150 3.16 10.30 -19.36
C LEU A 150 4.63 9.99 -19.01
N VAL A 151 5.36 10.97 -18.49
CA VAL A 151 6.77 10.82 -18.10
C VAL A 151 6.91 9.80 -16.97
N VAL A 152 6.07 9.89 -15.94
CA VAL A 152 6.08 8.92 -14.83
C VAL A 152 5.76 7.52 -15.33
N MET A 153 4.72 7.38 -16.15
CA MET A 153 4.34 6.08 -16.72
C MET A 153 5.44 5.48 -17.58
N ALA A 154 6.04 6.27 -18.46
CA ALA A 154 7.17 5.82 -19.28
C ALA A 154 8.36 5.39 -18.40
N THR A 155 8.64 6.13 -17.33
CA THR A 155 9.71 5.80 -16.38
C THR A 155 9.43 4.49 -15.66
N LEU A 156 8.19 4.28 -15.18
CA LEU A 156 7.78 3.04 -14.55
C LEU A 156 7.89 1.85 -15.51
N VAL A 157 7.44 2.01 -16.76
CA VAL A 157 7.57 0.96 -17.79
C VAL A 157 9.04 0.61 -18.02
N VAL A 158 9.93 1.61 -18.15
CA VAL A 158 11.37 1.37 -18.32
C VAL A 158 11.96 0.62 -17.13
N ILE A 159 11.64 1.03 -15.89
CA ILE A 159 12.12 0.37 -14.67
C ILE A 159 11.62 -1.08 -14.62
N THR A 160 10.36 -1.33 -14.95
CA THR A 160 9.77 -2.67 -14.97
C THR A 160 10.41 -3.56 -16.03
N VAL A 161 10.74 -3.01 -17.22
CA VAL A 161 11.45 -3.76 -18.28
C VAL A 161 12.88 -4.13 -17.89
N ILE A 162 13.58 -3.26 -17.14
CA ILE A 162 14.92 -3.56 -16.60
C ILE A 162 14.84 -4.69 -15.54
N GLY A 163 13.72 -4.78 -14.83
CA GLY A 163 13.40 -5.87 -13.91
C GLY A 163 13.58 -5.51 -12.43
N LEU A 164 13.20 -6.45 -11.59
CA LEU A 164 13.08 -6.26 -10.14
C LEU A 164 14.39 -5.87 -9.44
N SER A 165 15.54 -6.26 -10.02
CA SER A 165 16.86 -5.98 -9.46
C SER A 165 17.13 -4.49 -9.26
N VAL A 166 16.60 -3.66 -10.16
CA VAL A 166 16.62 -2.19 -10.10
C VAL A 166 15.37 -1.67 -9.41
N GLY A 167 14.20 -2.25 -9.72
CA GLY A 167 12.92 -1.86 -9.12
C GLY A 167 12.93 -1.85 -7.59
N LYS A 168 13.60 -2.80 -6.94
CA LYS A 168 13.71 -2.84 -5.48
C LYS A 168 14.45 -1.64 -4.89
N TRP A 169 15.43 -1.07 -5.59
CA TRP A 169 16.13 0.13 -5.12
C TRP A 169 15.24 1.36 -5.15
N VAL A 170 14.35 1.44 -6.15
CA VAL A 170 13.32 2.49 -6.22
C VAL A 170 12.38 2.40 -5.02
N HIS A 171 11.91 1.19 -4.69
CA HIS A 171 11.08 0.96 -3.51
C HIS A 171 11.81 1.31 -2.21
N LYS A 172 13.07 0.90 -2.05
CA LYS A 172 13.87 1.27 -0.86
C LYS A 172 14.03 2.77 -0.71
N ALA A 173 14.42 3.46 -1.78
CA ALA A 173 14.60 4.90 -1.76
C ALA A 173 13.27 5.61 -1.44
N GLY A 174 12.18 5.19 -2.09
CA GLY A 174 10.85 5.71 -1.81
C GLY A 174 10.42 5.51 -0.35
N ALA A 175 10.63 4.31 0.19
CA ALA A 175 10.27 3.97 1.57
C ALA A 175 11.08 4.81 2.57
N VAL A 176 12.39 4.97 2.36
CA VAL A 176 13.23 5.82 3.22
C VAL A 176 12.77 7.27 3.16
N LEU A 177 12.49 7.81 1.97
CA LEU A 177 11.96 9.17 1.82
C LEU A 177 10.60 9.33 2.53
N MET A 178 9.71 8.34 2.40
CA MET A 178 8.42 8.32 3.09
C MET A 178 8.59 8.36 4.61
N LEU A 179 9.47 7.50 5.16
CA LEU A 179 9.78 7.48 6.58
C LEU A 179 10.37 8.80 7.06
N LEU A 180 11.25 9.43 6.28
CA LEU A 180 11.81 10.74 6.60
C LEU A 180 10.73 11.83 6.62
N MET A 181 9.79 11.81 5.67
CA MET A 181 8.66 12.76 5.66
C MET A 181 7.77 12.60 6.89
N PHE A 182 7.38 11.38 7.25
CA PHE A 182 6.58 11.13 8.45
C PHE A 182 7.35 11.46 9.74
N ALA A 183 8.65 11.15 9.79
CA ALA A 183 9.50 11.56 10.90
C ALA A 183 9.54 13.09 11.05
N ALA A 184 9.64 13.84 9.95
CA ALA A 184 9.59 15.29 9.97
C ALA A 184 8.24 15.79 10.52
N ILE A 185 7.11 15.20 10.08
CA ILE A 185 5.77 15.55 10.58
C ILE A 185 5.65 15.33 12.10
N LEU A 186 6.28 14.27 12.63
CA LEU A 186 6.27 13.97 14.06
C LEU A 186 7.22 14.86 14.88
N VAL A 187 8.42 15.15 14.35
CA VAL A 187 9.48 15.88 15.06
C VAL A 187 9.27 17.39 15.04
N LEU A 188 8.75 17.97 13.94
CA LEU A 188 8.62 19.42 13.81
C LEU A 188 7.74 20.07 14.89
N PRO A 189 6.56 19.53 15.27
CA PRO A 189 5.78 20.09 16.37
C PRO A 189 6.53 20.05 17.71
N LEU A 190 7.25 18.96 18.00
CA LEU A 190 8.05 18.83 19.22
C LEU A 190 9.16 19.89 19.29
N LEU A 191 9.85 20.14 18.18
CA LEU A 191 10.88 21.18 18.09
C LEU A 191 10.28 22.58 18.25
N ASN A 192 9.12 22.85 17.66
CA ASN A 192 8.43 24.14 17.80
C ASN A 192 7.92 24.36 19.23
N PHE A 193 7.48 23.31 19.91
CA PHE A 193 7.10 23.38 21.32
C PHE A 193 8.31 23.66 22.21
N ALA A 194 9.43 22.96 21.99
CA ALA A 194 10.68 23.18 22.73
C ALA A 194 11.27 24.59 22.52
N LYS A 195 11.04 25.18 21.34
CA LYS A 195 11.43 26.58 21.02
C LYS A 195 10.45 27.63 21.56
N GLY A 196 9.29 27.22 22.07
CA GLY A 196 8.23 28.12 22.53
C GLY A 196 7.41 28.77 21.41
N THR A 197 7.55 28.31 20.16
CA THR A 197 6.78 28.84 19.01
C THR A 197 5.31 28.44 19.08
N ILE A 198 5.01 27.28 19.66
CA ILE A 198 3.65 26.83 19.96
C ILE A 198 3.48 26.67 21.47
N SER A 199 2.31 27.07 21.98
CA SER A 199 2.03 27.12 23.42
C SER A 199 1.41 25.83 23.98
N ASP A 200 0.77 25.02 23.13
CA ASP A 200 0.20 23.71 23.51
C ASP A 200 0.46 22.70 22.39
N TYR A 201 0.80 21.47 22.77
CA TYR A 201 0.99 20.35 21.86
C TYR A 201 0.46 19.07 22.50
N ARG A 202 -0.70 18.60 22.00
CA ARG A 202 -1.36 17.38 22.44
C ARG A 202 -1.31 16.34 21.32
N PRO A 203 -0.24 15.52 21.24
CA PRO A 203 -0.05 14.57 20.15
C PRO A 203 -1.09 13.46 20.12
N ILE A 204 -1.64 13.10 21.28
CA ILE A 204 -2.65 12.06 21.42
C ILE A 204 -3.76 12.58 22.32
N THR A 205 -4.96 12.68 21.77
CA THR A 205 -6.16 13.04 22.52
C THR A 205 -7.21 11.98 22.26
N PHE A 206 -7.69 11.35 23.33
CA PHE A 206 -8.75 10.34 23.23
C PHE A 206 -10.10 11.01 23.40
N GLU A 207 -10.74 11.31 22.26
CA GLU A 207 -12.11 11.81 22.20
C GLU A 207 -13.00 10.81 21.47
N LEU A 208 -14.17 10.54 22.03
CA LEU A 208 -15.15 9.68 21.36
C LEU A 208 -15.70 10.41 20.13
N PRO A 209 -15.71 9.76 18.95
CA PRO A 209 -16.24 10.39 17.76
C PRO A 209 -17.76 10.48 17.84
N VAL A 210 -18.32 11.54 17.25
CA VAL A 210 -19.77 11.64 17.05
C VAL A 210 -20.20 10.56 16.06
N MET A 211 -21.22 9.78 16.41
CA MET A 211 -21.75 8.73 15.53
C MET A 211 -22.51 9.36 14.37
N SER A 212 -21.80 9.61 13.27
CA SER A 212 -22.32 10.24 12.06
C SER A 212 -21.94 9.44 10.82
N LEU A 213 -22.70 9.62 9.73
CA LEU A 213 -22.36 9.01 8.44
C LEU A 213 -20.96 9.40 7.96
N MET A 214 -20.51 10.62 8.27
CA MET A 214 -19.15 11.06 7.96
C MET A 214 -18.11 10.24 8.74
N THR A 215 -18.31 10.05 10.05
CA THR A 215 -17.40 9.25 10.88
C THR A 215 -17.35 7.80 10.42
N PHE A 216 -18.47 7.19 10.06
CA PHE A 216 -18.48 5.86 9.46
C PHE A 216 -17.74 5.82 8.11
N ASN A 217 -17.93 6.84 7.27
CA ASN A 217 -17.20 6.95 6.00
C ASN A 217 -15.68 7.06 6.21
N LEU A 218 -15.24 7.88 7.17
CA LEU A 218 -13.82 8.04 7.50
C LEU A 218 -13.24 6.78 8.11
N LEU A 219 -13.98 6.07 8.98
CA LEU A 219 -13.57 4.78 9.52
C LEU A 219 -13.34 3.76 8.39
N GLY A 220 -14.24 3.70 7.41
CA GLY A 220 -14.08 2.83 6.23
C GLY A 220 -12.83 3.19 5.41
N LYS A 221 -12.56 4.49 5.20
CA LYS A 221 -11.35 4.95 4.50
C LYS A 221 -10.07 4.62 5.27
N MET A 222 -10.07 4.76 6.59
CA MET A 222 -8.92 4.46 7.44
C MET A 222 -8.68 2.94 7.54
N GLY A 223 -9.74 2.14 7.63
CA GLY A 223 -9.67 0.68 7.64
C GLY A 223 -9.26 0.11 6.28
N PHE A 224 -10.13 0.20 5.29
CA PHE A 224 -9.90 -0.45 3.99
C PHE A 224 -8.93 0.30 3.09
N GLY A 225 -8.91 1.64 3.17
CA GLY A 225 -8.04 2.46 2.33
C GLY A 225 -6.63 2.55 2.89
N ALA A 226 -6.48 3.02 4.13
CA ALA A 226 -5.17 3.31 4.69
C ALA A 226 -4.45 2.09 5.26
N PHE A 227 -5.17 1.13 5.83
CA PHE A 227 -4.59 -0.13 6.30
C PHE A 227 -4.68 -1.27 5.27
N GLY A 228 -5.22 -1.01 4.08
CA GLY A 228 -5.15 -1.95 2.97
C GLY A 228 -3.73 -2.05 2.40
N GLY A 229 -3.40 -3.21 1.81
CA GLY A 229 -2.16 -3.41 1.07
C GLY A 229 -1.10 -4.26 1.77
N PHE A 230 -1.40 -4.81 2.96
CA PHE A 230 -0.58 -5.86 3.59
C PHE A 230 -0.52 -7.12 2.72
N GLU A 231 -1.63 -7.44 2.08
CA GLU A 231 -1.80 -8.57 1.17
C GLU A 231 -0.92 -8.50 -0.10
N TYR A 232 -0.52 -7.30 -0.55
CA TYR A 232 0.14 -7.14 -1.85
C TYR A 232 1.57 -7.65 -1.87
N VAL A 233 2.24 -7.72 -0.71
CA VAL A 233 3.60 -8.24 -0.64
C VAL A 233 3.65 -9.74 -1.00
N ALA A 234 2.54 -10.46 -0.83
CA ALA A 234 2.40 -11.87 -1.24
C ALA A 234 2.38 -12.07 -2.75
N ILE A 235 2.13 -11.02 -3.54
CA ILE A 235 2.22 -11.11 -5.00
C ILE A 235 3.64 -11.52 -5.41
N HIS A 236 4.66 -11.08 -4.67
CA HIS A 236 6.07 -11.31 -4.94
C HIS A 236 6.66 -12.55 -4.25
N ALA A 237 5.83 -13.53 -3.86
CA ALA A 237 6.31 -14.71 -3.14
C ALA A 237 7.33 -15.53 -3.96
N GLY A 238 7.12 -15.64 -5.28
CA GLY A 238 8.01 -16.28 -6.24
C GLY A 238 9.31 -15.51 -6.51
N GLU A 239 9.39 -14.23 -6.18
CA GLU A 239 10.63 -13.42 -6.27
C GLU A 239 11.33 -13.24 -4.90
N SER A 240 10.73 -13.80 -3.84
CA SER A 240 11.22 -13.73 -2.46
C SER A 240 12.14 -14.89 -2.11
N ARG A 241 13.21 -14.60 -1.35
CA ARG A 241 14.21 -15.61 -0.91
C ARG A 241 13.63 -16.65 0.03
N ASP A 242 12.75 -16.23 0.94
CA ASP A 242 12.05 -17.08 1.91
C ASP A 242 10.65 -16.50 2.13
N PRO A 243 9.69 -16.76 1.24
CA PRO A 243 8.36 -16.18 1.30
C PRO A 243 7.57 -16.62 2.53
N ILE A 244 7.73 -17.87 2.99
CA ILE A 244 7.02 -18.42 4.15
C ILE A 244 7.40 -17.66 5.44
N ARG A 245 8.67 -17.28 5.56
CA ARG A 245 9.17 -16.59 6.75
C ARG A 245 9.08 -15.06 6.65
N SER A 246 9.22 -14.50 5.45
CA SER A 246 9.47 -13.07 5.27
C SER A 246 8.23 -12.24 4.94
N ILE A 247 7.13 -12.88 4.55
CA ILE A 247 5.83 -12.27 4.25
C ILE A 247 4.85 -12.66 5.35
#